data_AF-A0A852N7F1-F1
#
_entry.id   AF-A0A852N7F1-F1
#
_cell.length_a   1.000
_cell.length_b   1.000
_cell.length_c   1.000
_cell.angle_alpha   90.00
_cell.angle_beta   90.00
_cell.angle_gamma   90.00
#
_symmetry.space_group_name_H-M   'P 1'
#
loop_
_entity.id
_entity.type
_entity.pdbx_description
1 polymer ?
#
loop_
_entity_poly.entity_id
_entity_poly.type
_entity_poly.pdbx_seq_one_letter_code
_entity_poly.pdbx_strand_id
1 'polypeptide(L)' 'PLLLPPTAFAHLRRQAAALDALQPRLSDCCRHRTPLPCARRAWTDVLDGFCTDEFGVKTRQFHCCRRHGAA' A
#
# COMPACT_ATOMS: atom_id res chain seq x y z
N PRO A 1 -0.48 12.98 7.77
CA PRO A 1 -1.84 12.41 7.77
C PRO A 1 -2.78 13.19 6.84
N LEU A 2 -3.27 12.53 5.79
CA LEU A 2 -4.25 13.11 4.85
C LEU A 2 -5.61 13.28 5.54
N LEU A 3 -6.10 14.51 5.64
CA LEU A 3 -7.41 14.84 6.20
C LEU A 3 -8.49 14.61 5.14
N LEU A 4 -8.95 13.36 5.03
CA LEU A 4 -10.06 12.99 4.14
C LEU A 4 -11.40 13.01 4.92
N PRO A 5 -12.50 13.51 4.34
CA PRO A 5 -13.83 13.42 4.94
C PRO A 5 -14.19 11.98 5.33
N PRO A 6 -14.95 11.75 6.41
CA PRO A 6 -15.14 10.41 6.98
C PRO A 6 -16.06 9.47 6.18
N THR A 7 -17.03 9.98 5.41
CA THR A 7 -18.08 9.16 4.76
C THR A 7 -17.97 9.11 3.23
N ALA A 8 -17.48 10.16 2.60
CA ALA A 8 -16.99 10.11 1.22
C ALA A 8 -15.52 9.67 1.24
N PHE A 9 -15.05 8.89 0.25
CA PHE A 9 -13.62 8.55 0.09
C PHE A 9 -13.03 7.44 0.98
N ALA A 10 -13.84 6.47 1.44
CA ALA A 10 -13.31 5.30 2.17
C ALA A 10 -12.18 4.57 1.44
N HIS A 11 -12.23 4.49 0.10
CA HIS A 11 -11.15 3.92 -0.72
C HIS A 11 -9.87 4.79 -0.71
N LEU A 12 -9.98 6.12 -0.82
CA LEU A 12 -8.82 7.01 -0.73
C LEU A 12 -8.19 6.95 0.66
N ARG A 13 -8.99 6.77 1.72
CA ARG A 13 -8.47 6.61 3.08
C ARG A 13 -7.61 5.36 3.22
N ARG A 14 -8.02 4.23 2.61
CA ARG A 14 -7.21 3.01 2.60
C ARG A 14 -5.94 3.15 1.78
N GLN A 15 -6.01 3.84 0.63
CA GLN A 15 -4.82 4.20 -0.15
C GLN A 15 -3.86 5.09 0.65
N ALA A 16 -4.38 6.13 1.31
CA ALA A 16 -3.60 7.02 2.16
C ALA A 16 -2.94 6.26 3.32
N ALA A 17 -3.67 5.37 3.98
CA ALA A 17 -3.14 4.55 5.06
C ALA A 17 -2.01 3.62 4.57
N ALA A 18 -2.14 3.03 3.39
CA ALA A 18 -1.09 2.23 2.77
C ALA A 18 0.17 3.06 2.48
N LEU A 19 0.01 4.29 1.96
CA LEU A 19 1.13 5.21 1.71
C LEU A 19 1.79 5.68 3.02
N ASP A 20 1.00 6.03 4.03
CA ASP A 20 1.48 6.40 5.37
C ASP A 20 2.29 5.25 6.00
N ALA A 21 1.92 3.99 5.75
CA ALA A 21 2.67 2.81 6.20
C ALA A 21 3.94 2.55 5.38
N LEU A 22 3.94 2.85 4.08
CA LEU A 22 5.08 2.66 3.18
C LEU A 22 6.19 3.70 3.42
N GLN A 23 5.81 4.95 3.63
CA GLN A 23 6.73 6.09 3.68
C GLN A 23 7.88 5.93 4.70
N PRO A 24 7.66 5.50 5.96
CA PRO A 24 8.76 5.25 6.88
C PRO A 24 9.64 4.07 6.43
N ARG A 25 9.06 2.99 5.88
CA ARG A 25 9.84 1.84 5.38
C ARG A 25 10.74 2.21 4.22
N LEU A 26 10.25 3.04 3.30
CA LEU A 26 11.04 3.52 2.18
C LEU A 26 12.17 4.44 2.66
N SER A 27 11.88 5.29 3.64
CA SER A 27 12.88 6.15 4.29
C SER A 27 13.99 5.34 4.97
N ASP A 28 13.64 4.19 5.53
CA ASP A 28 14.59 3.22 6.09
C ASP A 28 15.43 2.56 4.98
N CYS A 29 14.79 2.10 3.91
CA CYS A 29 15.47 1.49 2.76
C CYS A 29 16.51 2.42 2.12
N CYS A 30 16.25 3.73 2.07
CA CYS A 30 17.20 4.73 1.55
C CYS A 30 18.53 4.80 2.32
N ARG A 31 18.59 4.29 3.55
CA ARG A 31 19.82 4.25 4.37
C ARG A 31 20.72 3.05 4.04
N HIS A 32 20.24 2.09 3.25
CA HIS A 32 21.02 0.91 2.86
C HIS A 32 21.95 1.22 1.67
N ARG A 33 23.09 0.51 1.59
CA ARG A 33 24.00 0.57 0.42
C ARG A 33 23.32 0.15 -0.88
N THR A 34 22.34 -0.75 -0.81
CA THR A 34 21.56 -1.26 -1.93
C THR A 34 20.06 -1.08 -1.64
N PRO A 35 19.48 0.09 -1.93
CA PRO A 35 18.11 0.42 -1.49
C PRO A 35 17.02 -0.31 -2.30
N LEU A 36 17.30 -0.68 -3.55
CA LEU A 36 16.29 -1.23 -4.48
C LEU A 36 15.62 -2.53 -3.99
N PRO A 37 16.36 -3.56 -3.53
CA PRO A 37 15.72 -4.79 -3.04
C PRO A 37 14.87 -4.56 -1.78
N CYS A 38 15.33 -3.69 -0.88
CA CYS A 38 14.58 -3.29 0.31
C CYS A 38 13.28 -2.56 -0.09
N ALA A 39 13.38 -1.56 -0.96
CA ALA A 39 12.23 -0.78 -1.42
C ALA A 39 11.20 -1.65 -2.14
N ARG A 40 11.67 -2.58 -2.99
CA ARG A 40 10.79 -3.54 -3.68
C ARG A 40 10.03 -4.41 -2.69
N ARG A 41 10.73 -4.98 -1.70
CA ARG A 41 10.08 -5.78 -0.66
C ARG A 41 9.06 -4.96 0.14
N ALA A 42 9.47 -3.78 0.61
CA ALA A 42 8.58 -2.90 1.37
C ALA A 42 7.33 -2.51 0.58
N TRP A 43 7.47 -2.24 -0.72
CA TRP A 43 6.37 -1.96 -1.63
C TRP A 43 5.43 -3.15 -1.78
N THR A 44 5.96 -4.35 -2.07
CA THR A 44 5.15 -5.57 -2.21
C THR A 44 4.40 -5.90 -0.93
N ASP A 45 5.06 -5.86 0.24
CA ASP A 45 4.45 -6.16 1.53
C ASP A 45 3.27 -5.21 1.84
N VAL A 46 3.40 -3.91 1.49
CA VAL A 46 2.33 -2.92 1.70
C VAL A 46 1.18 -3.12 0.70
N LEU A 47 1.49 -3.42 -0.56
CA LEU A 47 0.47 -3.70 -1.57
C LEU A 47 -0.35 -4.94 -1.23
N ASP A 48 0.28 -6.01 -0.75
CA ASP A 48 -0.42 -7.24 -0.38
C ASP A 48 -1.40 -7.00 0.77
N GLY A 49 -0.99 -6.21 1.77
CA GLY A 49 -1.88 -5.77 2.86
C GLY A 49 -3.05 -4.93 2.35
N PHE A 50 -2.77 -3.91 1.53
CA PHE A 50 -3.80 -3.07 0.93
C PHE A 50 -4.80 -3.88 0.10
N CYS A 51 -4.32 -4.83 -0.71
CA CYS A 51 -5.17 -5.68 -1.51
C CYS A 51 -6.04 -6.60 -0.62
N THR A 52 -5.49 -7.17 0.45
CA THR A 52 -6.25 -7.97 1.42
C THR A 52 -7.39 -7.16 2.03
N ASP A 53 -7.11 -5.91 2.44
CA ASP A 53 -8.12 -5.00 2.99
C ASP A 53 -9.19 -4.63 1.95
N GLU A 54 -8.81 -4.33 0.71
CA GLU A 54 -9.76 -4.04 -0.37
C GLU A 54 -10.63 -5.26 -0.73
N PHE A 55 -10.08 -6.49 -0.65
CA PHE A 55 -10.84 -7.71 -0.90
C PHE A 55 -11.95 -7.92 0.15
N GLY A 56 -11.74 -7.47 1.39
CA GLY A 56 -12.72 -7.55 2.47
C GLY A 56 -13.89 -6.57 2.37
N VAL A 57 -13.83 -5.61 1.44
CA VAL A 57 -14.86 -4.57 1.28
C VAL A 57 -15.68 -4.82 0.01
N LYS A 58 -16.98 -4.52 0.05
CA LYS A 58 -17.88 -4.58 -1.12
C LYS A 58 -17.64 -3.43 -2.12
N THR A 59 -16.39 -3.14 -2.46
CA THR A 59 -16.02 -2.18 -3.49
C THR A 59 -15.53 -2.90 -4.76
N ARG A 60 -15.58 -2.22 -5.90
CA ARG A 60 -15.02 -2.78 -7.14
C ARG A 60 -13.52 -2.98 -6.94
N GLN A 61 -13.11 -4.25 -6.91
CA GLN A 61 -11.72 -4.66 -6.75
C GLN A 61 -10.80 -3.98 -7.77
N PHE A 62 -9.64 -3.52 -7.31
CA PHE A 62 -8.58 -3.06 -8.21
C PHE A 62 -8.03 -4.23 -9.03
N HIS A 63 -7.88 -4.05 -10.33
CA HIS A 63 -7.37 -5.11 -11.21
C HIS A 63 -5.93 -5.53 -10.87
N CYS A 64 -5.12 -4.62 -10.33
CA CYS A 64 -3.75 -4.91 -9.89
C CYS A 64 -3.73 -5.88 -8.70
N CYS A 65 -4.72 -5.83 -7.81
CA CYS A 65 -4.86 -6.78 -6.70
C CYS A 65 -5.31 -8.18 -7.14
N ARG A 66 -5.89 -8.31 -8.34
CA ARG A 66 -6.28 -9.61 -8.92
C ARG A 66 -5.12 -10.34 -9.57
N ARG A 67 -4.01 -9.64 -9.84
CA ARG A 67 -2.77 -10.26 -10.25
C ARG A 67 -2.08 -10.64 -8.96
N HIS A 68 -2.21 -11.90 -8.55
CA HIS A 68 -1.30 -12.47 -7.55
C HIS A 68 0.10 -12.01 -7.94
N GLY A 69 0.76 -11.25 -7.06
CA GLY A 69 2.07 -10.70 -7.32
C GLY A 69 2.98 -11.84 -7.77
N ALA A 70 3.24 -11.93 -9.07
CA ALA A 70 4.29 -12.77 -9.59
C ALA A 70 5.59 -12.04 -9.23
N ALA A 71 6.08 -12.33 -8.03
CA ALA A 71 7.42 -12.03 -7.56
C ALA A 71 8.29 -13.27 -7.75
#